data_AF-A0A6P4ZCV5-F1
#
_entry.id   AF-A0A6P4ZCV5-F1
#
_cell.length_a   1.000
_cell.length_b   1.000
_cell.length_c   1.000
_cell.angle_alpha   90.00
_cell.angle_beta   90.00
_cell.angle_gamma   90.00
#
_symmetry.space_group_name_H-M   'P 1'
#
loop_
_entity.id
_entity.type
_entity.pdbx_description
1 polymer ?
#
loop_
_entity_poly.entity_id
_entity_poly.type
_entity_poly.pdbx_seq_one_letter_code
_entity_poly.pdbx_strand_id
1 'polypeptide(L)'
;MASQRTGILLLATLFLVAIVRSVSALPAGGSPLRDRRPRFVHYADSDSHYHPCGSRGFRRDLQLTAKTIIQTNDTLTMMKEDAFMSGVPTPSVVIEEGSGLVSLFHNLSSYELTIPTIVLHSYSATMRQSMHDTASDLNKLLFKLRFTLRAAGELGDQGWTVEPVPLLDAGDSDYQHYRRDFTFFQQLFQILELLKAELEARLAEC
;
A
#
# COMPACT_ATOMS: atom_id res chain seq x y z
N MET A 1 22.12 -19.45 -58.27
CA MET A 1 20.95 -18.63 -58.67
C MET A 1 20.33 -18.04 -57.42
N ALA A 2 20.81 -16.88 -57.01
CA ALA A 2 20.40 -16.15 -55.81
C ALA A 2 20.07 -14.72 -56.26
N SER A 3 18.81 -14.46 -56.63
CA SER A 3 18.39 -13.11 -57.07
C SER A 3 16.87 -13.00 -57.21
N GLN A 4 16.10 -13.33 -56.15
CA GLN A 4 14.64 -13.10 -56.19
C GLN A 4 13.95 -12.99 -54.82
N ARG A 5 14.68 -12.67 -53.74
CA ARG A 5 14.07 -12.48 -52.41
C ARG A 5 14.43 -11.16 -51.70
N THR A 6 15.15 -10.27 -52.38
CA THR A 6 15.58 -8.96 -51.84
C THR A 6 14.73 -7.78 -52.34
N GLY A 7 13.70 -8.02 -53.16
CA GLY A 7 12.85 -6.96 -53.74
C GLY A 7 11.52 -6.67 -53.03
N ILE A 8 11.14 -7.46 -52.02
CA ILE A 8 9.81 -7.34 -51.36
C ILE A 8 9.91 -6.64 -49.99
N LEU A 9 11.10 -6.47 -49.43
CA LEU A 9 11.30 -5.88 -48.09
C LEU A 9 11.61 -4.37 -48.08
N LEU A 10 11.76 -3.73 -49.24
CA LEU A 10 12.07 -2.28 -49.35
C LEU A 10 10.89 -1.41 -49.80
N LEU A 11 9.73 -2.00 -50.11
CA LEU A 11 8.54 -1.29 -50.59
C LEU A 11 7.45 -1.07 -49.52
N ALA A 12 7.57 -1.70 -48.34
CA ALA A 12 6.58 -1.58 -47.26
C ALA A 12 6.93 -0.51 -46.20
N THR A 13 8.16 0.00 -46.17
CA THR A 13 8.62 0.98 -45.16
C THR A 13 8.53 2.44 -45.61
N LEU A 14 8.11 2.71 -46.85
CA LEU A 14 7.98 4.08 -47.40
C LEU A 14 6.53 4.59 -47.51
N PHE A 15 5.52 3.82 -47.08
CA PHE A 15 4.11 4.18 -47.25
C PHE A 15 3.38 4.71 -45.99
N LEU A 16 4.08 4.90 -44.87
CA LEU A 16 3.49 5.45 -43.62
C LEU A 16 4.09 6.79 -43.18
N VAL A 17 4.77 7.50 -44.08
CA VAL A 17 5.29 8.85 -43.83
C VAL A 17 4.86 9.77 -44.98
N ALA A 18 3.54 9.94 -45.16
CA ALA A 18 2.94 11.06 -45.92
C ALA A 18 1.42 10.95 -45.92
N ILE A 19 0.77 11.17 -44.78
CA ILE A 19 -0.56 11.80 -44.81
C ILE A 19 -0.43 13.16 -44.15
N VAL A 20 -0.50 14.13 -45.06
CA VAL A 20 -0.33 15.56 -44.89
C VAL A 20 -1.52 16.13 -44.13
N ARG A 21 -1.17 17.05 -43.23
CA ARG A 21 -1.91 18.24 -42.79
C ARG A 21 -3.21 18.54 -43.57
N SER A 22 -4.31 18.58 -42.85
CA SER A 22 -5.45 19.44 -43.18
C SER A 22 -5.87 20.21 -41.94
N VAL A 23 -5.66 21.52 -41.99
CA VAL A 23 -6.17 22.54 -41.06
C VAL A 23 -7.51 23.01 -41.62
N SER A 24 -8.57 23.07 -40.80
CA SER A 24 -9.37 24.29 -40.54
C SER A 24 -10.80 24.01 -40.08
N ALA A 25 -11.24 24.92 -39.19
CA ALA A 25 -12.61 25.37 -38.93
C ALA A 25 -13.50 24.59 -37.95
N LEU A 26 -13.61 25.17 -36.75
CA LEU A 26 -14.71 25.08 -35.79
C LEU A 26 -16.08 25.33 -36.46
N PRO A 27 -17.16 24.82 -35.85
CA PRO A 27 -18.04 25.79 -35.20
C PRO A 27 -18.32 25.48 -33.73
N ALA A 28 -18.70 26.54 -33.03
CA ALA A 28 -18.97 26.62 -31.61
C ALA A 28 -20.11 25.70 -31.16
N GLY A 29 -19.92 25.08 -29.99
CA GLY A 29 -20.93 24.31 -29.28
C GLY A 29 -20.43 24.07 -27.86
N GLY A 30 -20.65 25.06 -26.99
CA GLY A 30 -20.12 25.09 -25.63
C GLY A 30 -20.59 23.91 -24.79
N SER A 31 -19.63 23.24 -24.17
CA SER A 31 -19.81 22.49 -22.94
C SER A 31 -18.58 22.82 -22.10
N PRO A 32 -18.72 23.40 -20.90
CA PRO A 32 -17.55 23.78 -20.13
C PRO A 32 -16.81 22.51 -19.74
N LEU A 33 -15.63 22.34 -20.35
CA LEU A 33 -14.57 21.45 -19.87
C LEU A 33 -14.41 21.75 -18.39
N ARG A 34 -14.91 20.82 -17.57
CA ARG A 34 -14.74 20.85 -16.14
C ARG A 34 -13.24 20.69 -15.91
N ASP A 35 -12.61 21.82 -15.66
CA ASP A 35 -11.20 21.99 -15.32
C ASP A 35 -10.87 21.02 -14.17
N ARG A 36 -10.40 19.82 -14.52
CA ARG A 36 -9.95 18.81 -13.59
C ARG A 36 -8.55 19.22 -13.19
N ARG A 37 -8.46 20.26 -12.37
CA ARG A 37 -7.23 20.63 -11.67
C ARG A 37 -6.68 19.38 -10.98
N PRO A 38 -5.39 19.05 -11.11
CA PRO A 38 -4.78 18.05 -10.26
C PRO A 38 -4.96 18.51 -8.81
N ARG A 39 -5.65 17.70 -8.00
CA ARG A 39 -5.94 17.99 -6.60
C ARG A 39 -4.72 17.67 -5.72
N PHE A 40 -3.57 18.17 -6.13
CA PHE A 40 -2.33 18.18 -5.36
C PHE A 40 -1.83 19.62 -5.45
N VAL A 41 -1.30 20.17 -4.36
CA VAL A 41 -0.90 21.58 -4.20
C VAL A 41 -2.01 22.51 -3.71
N HIS A 42 -2.48 22.29 -2.47
CA HIS A 42 -2.87 23.32 -1.49
C HIS A 42 -3.07 22.63 -0.12
N TYR A 43 -1.98 22.14 0.49
CA TYR A 43 -2.04 21.53 1.83
C TYR A 43 -1.26 22.28 2.90
N ALA A 44 -0.53 23.33 2.52
CA ALA A 44 0.31 24.10 3.46
C ALA A 44 -0.46 25.15 4.29
N ASP A 45 -1.77 25.32 4.09
CA ASP A 45 -2.55 26.39 4.72
C ASP A 45 -3.77 25.89 5.53
N SER A 46 -3.96 24.57 5.62
CA SER A 46 -5.02 23.97 6.46
C SER A 46 -4.54 23.47 7.83
N ASP A 47 -3.23 23.61 8.13
CA ASP A 47 -2.64 23.14 9.39
C ASP A 47 -3.10 23.94 10.61
N SER A 48 -3.69 25.12 10.43
CA SER A 48 -4.07 25.99 11.56
C SER A 48 -5.28 25.51 12.38
N HIS A 49 -5.97 24.43 11.98
CA HIS A 49 -7.18 23.93 12.66
C HIS A 49 -7.21 22.41 12.85
N TYR A 50 -6.15 21.69 12.49
CA TYR A 50 -6.12 20.25 12.72
C TYR A 50 -5.64 19.95 14.13
N HIS A 51 -6.51 19.33 14.92
CA HIS A 51 -6.20 18.92 16.30
C HIS A 51 -6.13 17.39 16.39
N PRO A 52 -5.07 16.79 16.98
CA PRO A 52 -4.95 15.34 17.14
C PRO A 52 -6.12 14.70 17.90
N CYS A 53 -6.68 15.40 18.89
CA CYS A 53 -7.89 14.95 19.62
C CYS A 53 -9.22 15.27 18.91
N GLY A 54 -9.17 15.95 17.77
CA GLY A 54 -10.35 16.27 16.97
C GLY A 54 -10.96 15.02 16.30
N SER A 55 -12.16 15.16 15.74
CA SER A 55 -12.86 14.08 15.04
C SER A 55 -12.07 13.47 13.88
N ARG A 56 -11.14 14.23 13.30
CA ARG A 56 -10.27 13.81 12.20
C ARG A 56 -8.90 13.28 12.64
N GLY A 57 -8.53 13.39 13.92
CA GLY A 57 -7.25 12.93 14.46
C GLY A 57 -7.25 11.47 14.89
N PHE A 58 -6.80 11.17 16.11
CA PHE A 58 -6.64 9.80 16.62
C PHE A 58 -7.89 8.94 16.49
N ARG A 59 -9.09 9.54 16.63
CA ARG A 59 -10.37 8.81 16.46
C ARG A 59 -10.53 8.24 15.05
N ARG A 60 -10.11 9.00 14.03
CA ARG A 60 -10.17 8.52 12.65
C ARG A 60 -9.09 7.47 12.39
N ASP A 61 -7.92 7.67 12.97
CA ASP A 61 -6.82 6.70 12.86
C ASP A 61 -7.23 5.36 13.47
N LEU A 62 -7.86 5.37 14.65
CA LEU A 62 -8.39 4.17 15.31
C LEU A 62 -9.40 3.41 14.44
N GLN A 63 -10.31 4.12 13.76
CA GLN A 63 -11.26 3.50 12.83
C GLN A 63 -10.55 2.83 11.64
N LEU A 64 -9.51 3.47 11.10
CA LEU A 64 -8.72 2.91 10.00
C LEU A 64 -7.88 1.73 10.49
N THR A 65 -7.33 1.78 11.70
CA THR A 65 -6.61 0.67 12.32
C THR A 65 -7.54 -0.53 12.48
N ALA A 66 -8.73 -0.35 13.05
CA ALA A 66 -9.72 -1.43 13.20
C ALA A 66 -10.13 -2.05 11.85
N LYS A 67 -10.31 -1.23 10.81
CA LYS A 67 -10.58 -1.74 9.45
C LYS A 67 -9.42 -2.58 8.92
N THR A 68 -8.19 -2.09 9.09
CA THR A 68 -6.98 -2.76 8.60
C THR A 68 -6.74 -4.08 9.34
N ILE A 69 -7.04 -4.14 10.64
CA ILE A 69 -7.03 -5.37 11.45
C ILE A 69 -7.97 -6.41 10.86
N ILE A 70 -9.22 -6.04 10.57
CA ILE A 70 -10.22 -6.94 9.98
C ILE A 70 -9.71 -7.50 8.65
N GLN A 71 -9.27 -6.61 7.75
CA GLN A 71 -8.75 -7.01 6.43
C GLN A 71 -7.51 -7.93 6.51
N THR A 72 -6.62 -7.66 7.47
CA THR A 72 -5.43 -8.48 7.72
C THR A 72 -5.82 -9.86 8.26
N ASN A 73 -6.80 -9.92 9.17
CA ASN A 73 -7.31 -11.18 9.71
C ASN A 73 -8.06 -12.01 8.64
N ASP A 74 -8.80 -11.37 7.74
CA ASP A 74 -9.44 -12.04 6.61
C ASP A 74 -8.39 -12.66 5.67
N THR A 75 -7.31 -11.93 5.39
CA THR A 75 -6.15 -12.45 4.64
C THR A 75 -5.55 -13.67 5.34
N LEU A 76 -5.28 -13.58 6.65
CA LEU A 76 -4.74 -14.70 7.44
C LEU A 76 -5.66 -15.92 7.46
N THR A 77 -6.98 -15.70 7.52
CA THR A 77 -7.98 -16.78 7.49
C THR A 77 -7.95 -17.48 6.14
N MET A 78 -7.95 -16.72 5.05
CA MET A 78 -7.84 -17.26 3.69
C MET A 78 -6.55 -18.06 3.53
N MET A 79 -5.43 -17.56 4.06
CA MET A 79 -4.15 -18.27 4.00
C MET A 79 -4.29 -19.63 4.70
N LYS A 80 -4.78 -19.66 5.95
CA LYS A 80 -4.96 -20.91 6.72
C LYS A 80 -5.78 -21.96 5.98
N GLU A 81 -6.86 -21.52 5.33
CA GLU A 81 -7.75 -22.37 4.54
C GLU A 81 -7.06 -22.93 3.29
N ASP A 82 -6.31 -22.10 2.56
CA ASP A 82 -5.62 -22.48 1.31
C ASP A 82 -4.52 -23.53 1.54
N ALA A 83 -3.81 -23.46 2.68
CA ALA A 83 -2.68 -24.34 2.96
C ALA A 83 -3.02 -25.57 3.83
N PHE A 84 -4.30 -25.84 4.12
CA PHE A 84 -4.72 -26.89 5.08
C PHE A 84 -3.98 -26.80 6.43
N MET A 85 -3.63 -25.59 6.88
CA MET A 85 -2.80 -25.37 8.08
C MET A 85 -3.60 -25.46 9.39
N SER A 86 -4.77 -26.10 9.35
CA SER A 86 -5.61 -26.42 10.50
C SER A 86 -4.83 -27.26 11.51
N GLY A 87 -4.26 -26.61 12.53
CA GLY A 87 -3.52 -27.28 13.61
C GLY A 87 -2.00 -27.10 13.62
N VAL A 88 -1.42 -26.30 12.71
CA VAL A 88 0.00 -25.88 12.85
C VAL A 88 0.08 -24.79 13.92
N PRO A 89 0.91 -24.95 14.98
CA PRO A 89 1.09 -23.92 15.99
C PRO A 89 1.54 -22.63 15.32
N THR A 90 0.76 -21.56 15.52
CA THR A 90 1.14 -20.21 15.13
C THR A 90 2.48 -19.90 15.82
N PRO A 91 3.56 -19.64 15.09
CA PRO A 91 4.84 -19.31 15.71
C PRO A 91 4.62 -18.08 16.62
N SER A 92 5.05 -18.20 17.87
CA SER A 92 5.08 -17.08 18.80
C SER A 92 6.20 -16.15 18.36
N VAL A 93 5.83 -15.00 17.80
CA VAL A 93 6.80 -13.98 17.44
C VAL A 93 7.05 -13.10 18.65
N VAL A 94 8.32 -12.93 18.99
CA VAL A 94 8.77 -11.88 19.90
C VAL A 94 8.92 -10.61 19.08
N ILE A 95 7.99 -9.68 19.23
CA ILE A 95 8.14 -8.33 18.69
C ILE A 95 9.06 -7.60 19.67
N GLU A 96 10.26 -7.19 19.24
CA GLU A 96 11.03 -6.22 20.02
C GLU A 96 10.25 -4.90 20.02
N GLU A 97 9.63 -4.62 21.17
CA GLU A 97 8.71 -3.52 21.38
C GLU A 97 9.43 -2.18 21.28
N GLY A 98 9.32 -1.53 20.12
CA GLY A 98 9.30 -0.08 20.08
C GLY A 98 7.94 0.39 20.61
N SER A 99 7.87 0.81 21.88
CA SER A 99 6.65 1.40 22.45
C SER A 99 6.41 2.82 21.89
N GLY A 100 5.14 3.19 21.79
CA GLY A 100 4.70 4.50 21.32
C GLY A 100 4.33 4.58 19.83
N LEU A 101 3.47 5.57 19.51
CA LEU A 101 2.89 5.76 18.18
C LEU A 101 3.91 5.89 17.05
N VAL A 102 5.00 6.62 17.27
CA VAL A 102 6.04 6.84 16.25
C VAL A 102 6.74 5.52 15.90
N SER A 103 7.15 4.75 16.92
CA SER A 103 7.77 3.43 16.74
C SER A 103 6.87 2.47 15.98
N LEU A 104 5.59 2.40 16.37
CA LEU A 104 4.59 1.55 15.69
C LEU A 104 4.34 2.00 14.25
N PHE A 105 4.28 3.32 14.00
CA PHE A 105 4.17 3.88 12.66
C PHE A 105 5.38 3.52 11.79
N HIS A 106 6.60 3.59 12.32
CA HIS A 106 7.81 3.17 11.61
C HIS A 106 7.79 1.69 11.27
N ASN A 107 7.47 0.84 12.25
CA ASN A 107 7.35 -0.60 12.04
C ASN A 107 6.35 -0.90 10.93
N LEU A 108 5.12 -0.38 11.02
CA LEU A 108 4.09 -0.58 10.00
C LEU A 108 4.49 -0.07 8.61
N SER A 109 5.28 1.01 8.54
CA SER A 109 5.83 1.49 7.27
C SER A 109 6.77 0.48 6.62
N SER A 110 7.57 -0.26 7.40
CA SER A 110 8.42 -1.34 6.87
C SER A 110 7.58 -2.48 6.28
N TYR A 111 6.45 -2.82 6.90
CA TYR A 111 5.53 -3.84 6.37
C TYR A 111 4.90 -3.39 5.05
N GLU A 112 4.48 -2.12 4.94
CA GLU A 112 3.89 -1.57 3.71
C GLU A 112 4.83 -1.69 2.51
N LEU A 113 6.12 -1.45 2.71
CA LEU A 113 7.14 -1.61 1.67
C LEU A 113 7.39 -3.08 1.28
N THR A 114 7.05 -4.03 2.15
CA THR A 114 7.38 -5.46 1.98
C THR A 114 6.27 -6.23 1.28
N ILE A 115 5.00 -5.86 1.49
CA ILE A 115 3.85 -6.57 0.91
C ILE A 115 3.94 -6.73 -0.62
N PRO A 116 4.36 -5.73 -1.42
CA PRO A 116 4.48 -5.91 -2.87
C PRO A 116 5.36 -7.10 -3.27
N THR A 117 6.45 -7.34 -2.55
CA THR A 117 7.35 -8.49 -2.77
C THR A 117 6.65 -9.81 -2.48
N ILE A 118 5.86 -9.88 -1.41
CA ILE A 118 5.09 -11.08 -1.03
C ILE A 118 4.03 -11.41 -2.08
N VAL A 119 3.36 -10.41 -2.64
CA VAL A 119 2.28 -10.62 -3.62
C VAL A 119 2.79 -11.19 -4.95
N LEU A 120 4.09 -11.10 -5.24
CA LEU A 120 4.68 -11.66 -6.45
C LEU A 120 4.80 -13.19 -6.45
N HIS A 121 4.61 -13.86 -5.31
CA HIS A 121 4.64 -15.32 -5.27
C HIS A 121 3.45 -15.96 -5.99
N SER A 122 3.53 -17.27 -6.18
CA SER A 122 2.61 -18.16 -6.90
C SER A 122 1.24 -18.35 -6.21
N TYR A 123 0.68 -17.30 -5.61
CA TYR A 123 -0.61 -17.30 -4.97
C TYR A 123 -1.78 -17.27 -5.96
N SER A 124 -2.92 -17.84 -5.54
CA SER A 124 -4.18 -17.73 -6.26
C SER A 124 -4.56 -16.26 -6.48
N ALA A 125 -5.36 -15.98 -7.52
CA ALA A 125 -5.79 -14.61 -7.81
C ALA A 125 -6.57 -13.98 -6.63
N THR A 126 -7.41 -14.76 -5.96
CA THR A 126 -8.17 -14.34 -4.78
C THR A 126 -7.25 -13.99 -3.61
N MET A 127 -6.23 -14.82 -3.36
CA MET A 127 -5.25 -14.56 -2.31
C MET A 127 -4.43 -13.29 -2.59
N ARG A 128 -3.94 -13.14 -3.83
CA ARG A 128 -3.21 -11.92 -4.24
C ARG A 128 -4.07 -10.68 -4.10
N GLN A 129 -5.36 -10.76 -4.43
CA GLN A 129 -6.29 -9.65 -4.24
C GLN A 129 -6.45 -9.30 -2.76
N SER A 130 -6.64 -10.30 -1.89
CA SER A 130 -6.77 -10.10 -0.43
C SER A 130 -5.52 -9.42 0.17
N MET A 131 -4.33 -9.84 -0.24
CA MET A 131 -3.06 -9.21 0.15
C MET A 131 -2.93 -7.77 -0.38
N HIS A 132 -3.37 -7.51 -1.63
CA HIS A 132 -3.44 -6.15 -2.19
C HIS A 132 -4.40 -5.24 -1.43
N ASP A 133 -5.55 -5.75 -1.02
CA ASP A 133 -6.53 -4.99 -0.24
C ASP A 133 -5.97 -4.65 1.14
N THR A 134 -5.25 -5.59 1.77
CA THR A 134 -4.50 -5.35 3.02
C THR A 134 -3.45 -4.25 2.83
N ALA A 135 -2.63 -4.30 1.77
CA ALA A 135 -1.66 -3.25 1.46
C ALA A 135 -2.33 -1.89 1.25
N SER A 136 -3.44 -1.86 0.53
CA SER A 136 -4.20 -0.64 0.25
C SER A 136 -4.72 0.02 1.51
N ASP A 137 -5.25 -0.77 2.45
CA ASP A 137 -5.77 -0.27 3.71
C ASP A 137 -4.67 0.16 4.68
N LEU A 138 -3.57 -0.59 4.74
CA LEU A 138 -2.38 -0.20 5.49
C LEU A 138 -1.81 1.14 5.00
N ASN A 139 -1.70 1.33 3.68
CA ASN A 139 -1.21 2.59 3.10
C ASN A 139 -2.13 3.77 3.47
N LYS A 140 -3.46 3.60 3.37
CA LYS A 140 -4.42 4.64 3.79
C LYS A 140 -4.30 4.98 5.27
N LEU A 141 -4.14 3.97 6.12
CA LEU A 141 -3.90 4.14 7.56
C LEU A 141 -2.62 4.95 7.80
N LEU A 142 -1.49 4.52 7.22
CA LEU A 142 -0.19 5.18 7.41
C LEU A 142 -0.19 6.61 6.90
N PHE A 143 -0.75 6.86 5.72
CA PHE A 143 -0.88 8.20 5.17
C PHE A 143 -1.60 9.14 6.15
N LYS A 144 -2.70 8.65 6.72
CA LYS A 144 -3.55 9.44 7.60
C LYS A 144 -2.97 9.58 9.02
N LEU A 145 -2.36 8.53 9.56
CA LEU A 145 -1.67 8.54 10.84
C LEU A 145 -0.48 9.50 10.83
N ARG A 146 0.32 9.51 9.75
CA ARG A 146 1.42 10.47 9.57
C ARG A 146 0.98 11.92 9.76
N PHE A 147 -0.20 12.27 9.23
CA PHE A 147 -0.75 13.61 9.37
C PHE A 147 -1.10 13.93 10.84
N THR A 148 -1.70 12.98 11.55
CA THR A 148 -2.00 13.13 12.98
C THR A 148 -0.75 13.28 13.82
N LEU A 149 0.27 12.45 13.59
CA LEU A 149 1.52 12.50 14.34
C LEU A 149 2.27 13.82 14.13
N ARG A 150 2.25 14.38 12.91
CA ARG A 150 2.79 15.71 12.63
C ARG A 150 2.06 16.80 13.39
N ALA A 151 0.72 16.78 13.38
CA ALA A 151 -0.07 17.75 14.12
C ALA A 151 0.08 17.62 15.65
N ALA A 152 0.42 16.42 16.14
CA ALA A 152 0.75 16.18 17.53
C ALA A 152 2.19 16.59 17.90
N GLY A 153 3.00 17.03 16.92
CA GLY A 153 4.41 17.35 17.11
C GLY A 153 5.30 16.13 17.33
N GLU A 154 4.79 14.92 17.07
CA GLU A 154 5.52 13.65 17.26
C GLU A 154 6.40 13.28 16.08
N LEU A 155 6.08 13.79 14.88
CA LEU A 155 6.91 13.66 13.69
C LEU A 155 7.47 15.02 13.28
N GLY A 156 8.80 15.11 13.20
CA GLY A 156 9.48 16.28 12.65
C GLY A 156 9.33 16.43 11.13
N ASP A 157 9.83 17.56 10.61
CA ASP A 157 9.79 17.88 9.17
C ASP A 157 10.84 17.14 8.35
N GLN A 158 11.85 16.55 9.00
CA GLN A 158 12.89 15.79 8.32
C GLN A 158 12.30 14.48 7.77
N GLY A 159 12.60 14.18 6.51
CA GLY A 159 12.29 12.88 5.92
C GLY A 159 13.05 11.78 6.64
N TRP A 160 12.38 10.66 6.92
CA TRP A 160 13.01 9.46 7.46
C TRP A 160 13.06 8.38 6.37
N THR A 161 14.07 7.52 6.46
CA THR A 161 14.20 6.33 5.62
C THR A 161 13.59 5.15 6.35
N VAL A 162 12.74 4.39 5.66
CA VAL A 162 12.18 3.13 6.15
C VAL A 162 12.73 2.02 5.27
N GLU A 163 13.26 0.98 5.90
CA GLU A 163 13.69 -0.23 5.21
C GLU A 163 12.57 -1.28 5.25
N PRO A 164 12.44 -2.13 4.22
CA PRO A 164 11.49 -3.23 4.24
C PRO A 164 11.83 -4.24 5.35
N VAL A 165 10.82 -4.96 5.83
CA VAL A 165 11.00 -6.06 6.77
C VAL A 165 11.87 -7.14 6.10
N PRO A 166 12.98 -7.57 6.72
CA PRO A 166 13.79 -8.64 6.17
C PRO A 166 12.98 -9.95 6.15
N LEU A 167 12.72 -10.46 4.95
CA LEU A 167 12.08 -11.74 4.76
C LEU A 167 13.13 -12.85 4.86
N LEU A 168 12.86 -13.85 5.71
CA LEU A 168 13.72 -15.04 5.79
C LEU A 168 13.81 -15.73 4.43
N ASP A 169 14.98 -16.31 4.13
CA ASP A 169 15.12 -17.12 2.93
C ASP A 169 14.24 -18.37 3.04
N ALA A 170 13.33 -18.52 2.08
CA ALA A 170 12.39 -19.63 1.99
C ALA A 170 12.89 -20.74 1.04
N GLY A 171 14.02 -20.53 0.36
CA GLY A 171 14.45 -21.39 -0.75
C GLY A 171 13.39 -21.45 -1.85
N ASP A 172 13.33 -22.57 -2.59
CA ASP A 172 12.39 -22.74 -3.71
C ASP A 172 11.08 -23.46 -3.29
N SER A 173 10.80 -23.58 -1.99
CA SER A 173 9.63 -24.32 -1.51
C SER A 173 8.41 -23.41 -1.36
N ASP A 174 7.38 -23.63 -2.18
CA ASP A 174 6.08 -22.93 -2.05
C ASP A 174 5.54 -22.98 -0.61
N TYR A 175 5.73 -24.10 0.09
CA TYR A 175 5.33 -24.25 1.49
C TYR A 175 6.12 -23.34 2.45
N GLN A 176 7.44 -23.18 2.24
CA GLN A 176 8.25 -22.29 3.07
C GLN A 176 7.96 -20.82 2.77
N HIS A 177 7.75 -20.46 1.49
CA HIS A 177 7.27 -19.14 1.11
C HIS A 177 5.95 -18.83 1.82
N TYR A 178 5.01 -19.78 1.74
CA TYR A 178 3.72 -19.67 2.41
C TYR A 178 3.87 -19.47 3.93
N ARG A 179 4.69 -20.28 4.62
CA ARG A 179 4.89 -20.16 6.09
C ARG A 179 5.52 -18.83 6.48
N ARG A 180 6.52 -18.38 5.74
CA ARG A 180 7.18 -17.09 5.96
C ARG A 180 6.18 -15.95 5.79
N ASP A 181 5.44 -15.94 4.70
CA ASP A 181 4.51 -14.87 4.37
C ASP A 181 3.31 -14.87 5.34
N PHE A 182 2.87 -16.05 5.79
CA PHE A 182 1.87 -16.18 6.86
C PHE A 182 2.38 -15.58 8.18
N THR A 183 3.63 -15.87 8.55
CA THR A 183 4.26 -15.29 9.75
C THR A 183 4.35 -13.78 9.63
N PHE A 184 4.71 -13.26 8.45
CA PHE A 184 4.73 -11.82 8.17
C PHE A 184 3.35 -11.17 8.40
N PHE A 185 2.27 -11.72 7.83
CA PHE A 185 0.92 -11.15 8.04
C PHE A 185 0.44 -11.29 9.49
N GLN A 186 0.86 -12.34 10.20
CA GLN A 186 0.54 -12.51 11.61
C GLN A 186 1.23 -11.44 12.47
N GLN A 187 2.48 -11.10 12.16
CA GLN A 187 3.19 -10.02 12.83
C GLN A 187 2.57 -8.65 12.54
N LEU A 188 2.20 -8.40 11.27
CA LEU A 188 1.46 -7.20 10.89
C LEU A 188 0.18 -7.05 11.73
N PHE A 189 -0.60 -8.13 11.85
CA PHE A 189 -1.81 -8.14 12.69
C PHE A 189 -1.51 -7.76 14.15
N GLN A 190 -0.47 -8.34 14.75
CA GLN A 190 -0.08 -8.05 16.13
C GLN A 190 0.33 -6.57 16.32
N ILE A 191 1.12 -6.01 15.40
CA ILE A 191 1.53 -4.60 15.47
C ILE A 191 0.33 -3.67 15.31
N LEU A 192 -0.65 -4.03 14.47
CA LEU A 192 -1.89 -3.25 14.34
C LEU A 192 -2.73 -3.27 15.62
N GLU A 193 -2.79 -4.39 16.35
CA GLU A 193 -3.44 -4.45 17.67
C GLU A 193 -2.71 -3.57 18.71
N LEU A 194 -1.37 -3.54 18.69
CA LEU A 194 -0.60 -2.63 19.53
C LEU A 194 -0.89 -1.16 19.19
N LEU A 195 -0.93 -0.81 17.90
CA LEU A 195 -1.31 0.53 17.44
C LEU A 195 -2.72 0.91 17.90
N LYS A 196 -3.66 -0.02 17.83
CA LYS A 196 -5.03 0.20 18.29
C LYS A 196 -5.06 0.55 19.78
N ALA A 197 -4.38 -0.25 20.62
CA ALA A 197 -4.31 -0.02 22.06
C ALA A 197 -3.66 1.34 22.40
N GLU A 198 -2.57 1.69 21.71
CA GLU A 198 -1.90 2.99 21.89
C GLU A 198 -2.81 4.16 21.48
N LEU A 199 -3.52 4.05 20.36
CA LEU A 199 -4.48 5.08 19.91
C LEU A 199 -5.66 5.23 20.88
N GLU A 200 -6.15 4.13 21.45
CA GLU A 200 -7.18 4.15 22.49
C GLU A 200 -6.68 4.86 23.76
N ALA A 201 -5.44 4.61 24.18
CA ALA A 201 -4.82 5.30 25.30
C ALA A 201 -4.70 6.81 25.04
N ARG A 202 -4.17 7.23 23.88
CA ARG A 202 -4.07 8.66 23.53
C ARG A 202 -5.42 9.35 23.44
N LEU A 203 -6.46 8.66 22.98
CA LEU A 203 -7.81 9.21 22.95
C LEU A 203 -8.44 9.38 24.34
N ALA A 204 -8.03 8.57 25.32
CA ALA A 204 -8.49 8.72 26.70
C ALA A 204 -7.88 9.96 27.38
N GLU A 205 -6.75 10.45 26.89
CA GLU A 205 -6.00 11.59 27.43
C GLU A 205 -6.42 12.96 26.84
N CYS A 206 -7.36 12.99 25.89
CA CYS A 206 -7.63 14.11 24.98
C CYS A 206 -8.51 15.30 25.47
#